data_AF-A0A0M6Y4C3-F1
#
_entry.id   AF-A0A0M6Y4C3-F1
#
_cell.length_a   1.000
_cell.length_b   1.000
_cell.length_c   1.000
_cell.angle_alpha   90.00
_cell.angle_beta   90.00
_cell.angle_gamma   90.00
#
_symmetry.space_group_name_H-M   'P 1'
#
loop_
_entity.id
_entity.type
_entity.pdbx_description
1 polymer ?
#
loop_
_entity_poly.entity_id
_entity_poly.type
_entity_poly.pdbx_seq_one_letter_code
_entity_poly.pdbx_strand_id
1 'polypeptide(L)'
;MSKYEPLREHLARLEDVVWAAKLNEVEDIIGSSLPKSAREHRTWWANSGGSLVHQNAWLDAGWRVERTDLMRDVIVFRRLRIGGTVAGVSARMDRTAKNPQKTAEKRLTKEMAALRQPATVTLRSEWTTLGDVQRTPCSNSIIPQEGGVVRFAAMEGDEVVTAIVATLSVHKAYRSLRMAMKGLDDDTGSRVGTELFKKAGFDAAAPIECDVVKSGNAWLLTDGRGRKANLDDQSECYLVAQLLYLQEVQNGRKTALYLR
;
A
#
# COMPACT_ATOMS: atom_id res chain seq x y z
N MET A 1 -48.48 9.68 -2.43
CA MET A 1 -47.95 8.30 -2.45
C MET A 1 -46.76 8.27 -3.40
N SER A 2 -45.64 7.66 -2.98
CA SER A 2 -44.46 7.53 -3.84
C SER A 2 -44.76 6.57 -4.99
N LYS A 3 -44.24 6.87 -6.19
CA LYS A 3 -44.35 5.98 -7.36
C LYS A 3 -43.89 4.55 -7.06
N TYR A 4 -42.91 4.37 -6.17
CA TYR A 4 -42.29 3.07 -5.85
C TYR A 4 -42.85 2.42 -4.58
N GLU A 5 -43.92 2.98 -4.02
CA GLU A 5 -44.60 2.45 -2.83
C GLU A 5 -45.07 0.99 -3.00
N PRO A 6 -45.67 0.59 -4.14
CA PRO A 6 -46.08 -0.81 -4.34
C PRO A 6 -44.90 -1.79 -4.30
N LEU A 7 -43.73 -1.37 -4.78
CA LEU A 7 -42.51 -2.17 -4.72
C LEU A 7 -42.04 -2.36 -3.28
N ARG A 8 -42.09 -1.30 -2.47
CA ARG A 8 -41.76 -1.35 -1.03
C ARG A 8 -42.66 -2.35 -0.31
N GLU A 9 -43.97 -2.25 -0.52
CA GLU A 9 -44.93 -3.16 0.10
C GLU A 9 -44.78 -4.61 -0.37
N HIS A 10 -44.55 -4.83 -1.67
CA HIS A 10 -44.30 -6.14 -2.23
C HIS A 10 -43.10 -6.79 -1.53
N LEU A 11 -41.97 -6.08 -1.50
CA LEU A 11 -40.75 -6.53 -0.82
C LEU A 11 -40.98 -6.75 0.68
N ALA A 12 -41.73 -5.90 1.37
CA ALA A 12 -42.02 -6.07 2.80
C ALA A 12 -42.85 -7.33 3.10
N ARG A 13 -43.72 -7.76 2.17
CA ARG A 13 -44.54 -8.97 2.28
C ARG A 13 -43.82 -10.25 1.85
N LEU A 14 -42.73 -10.14 1.10
CA LEU A 14 -41.95 -11.32 0.70
C LEU A 14 -41.32 -11.97 1.94
N GLU A 15 -41.59 -13.27 2.11
CA GLU A 15 -40.96 -14.11 3.12
C GLU A 15 -39.55 -14.54 2.70
N ASP A 16 -39.24 -14.42 1.40
CA ASP A 16 -37.94 -14.75 0.83
C ASP A 16 -36.81 -13.85 1.36
N VAL A 17 -35.59 -14.39 1.36
CA VAL A 17 -34.38 -13.62 1.68
C VAL A 17 -33.81 -12.96 0.42
N VAL A 18 -34.10 -13.52 -0.76
CA VAL A 18 -33.61 -13.05 -2.06
C VAL A 18 -34.73 -13.13 -3.08
N TRP A 19 -34.94 -12.07 -3.83
CA TRP A 19 -35.91 -12.01 -4.91
C TRP A 19 -35.22 -11.53 -6.19
N ALA A 20 -35.15 -12.41 -7.20
CA ALA A 20 -34.60 -12.09 -8.51
C ALA A 20 -35.74 -11.66 -9.43
N ALA A 21 -35.97 -10.35 -9.49
CA ALA A 21 -37.03 -9.76 -10.28
C ALA A 21 -36.55 -9.49 -11.70
N LYS A 22 -37.36 -9.85 -12.68
CA LYS A 22 -37.20 -9.27 -14.02
C LYS A 22 -37.69 -7.82 -14.01
N LEU A 23 -37.14 -6.98 -14.89
CA LEU A 23 -37.52 -5.57 -14.96
C LEU A 23 -39.02 -5.39 -15.25
N ASN A 24 -39.63 -6.27 -16.05
CA ASN A 24 -41.07 -6.23 -16.30
C ASN A 24 -41.90 -6.58 -15.05
N GLU A 25 -41.46 -7.54 -14.22
CA GLU A 25 -42.14 -7.86 -12.97
C GLU A 25 -42.11 -6.66 -11.99
N VAL A 26 -41.00 -5.92 -11.98
CA VAL A 26 -40.90 -4.67 -11.21
C VAL A 26 -41.85 -3.60 -11.77
N GLU A 27 -41.96 -3.48 -13.10
CA GLU A 27 -42.90 -2.57 -13.76
C GLU A 27 -44.37 -2.93 -13.47
N ASP A 28 -44.70 -4.21 -13.45
CA ASP A 28 -46.02 -4.74 -13.14
C ASP A 28 -46.41 -4.43 -11.68
N ILE A 29 -45.48 -4.61 -10.74
CA ILE A 29 -45.70 -4.29 -9.32
C ILE A 29 -45.89 -2.79 -9.11
N ILE A 30 -45.06 -1.96 -9.76
CA ILE A 30 -45.14 -0.50 -9.69
C ILE A 30 -46.39 0.02 -10.43
N GLY A 31 -46.94 -0.75 -11.38
CA GLY A 31 -48.02 -0.33 -12.26
C GLY A 31 -47.60 0.72 -13.30
N SER A 32 -46.31 0.82 -13.60
CA SER A 32 -45.81 1.74 -14.64
C SER A 32 -44.42 1.31 -15.14
N SER A 33 -44.08 1.71 -16.36
CA SER A 33 -42.76 1.44 -16.93
C SER A 33 -41.63 2.12 -16.15
N LEU A 34 -40.51 1.42 -16.04
CA LEU A 34 -39.28 1.93 -15.47
C LEU A 34 -38.66 2.95 -16.45
N PRO A 35 -37.99 4.00 -15.94
CA PRO A 35 -37.32 4.95 -16.81
C PRO A 35 -36.18 4.25 -17.57
N LYS A 36 -35.83 4.78 -18.75
CA LYS A 36 -34.73 4.28 -19.58
C LYS A 36 -33.42 4.11 -18.80
N SER A 37 -33.14 5.02 -17.86
CA SER A 37 -31.96 4.97 -16.99
C SER A 37 -31.88 3.72 -16.10
N ALA A 38 -33.02 3.12 -15.72
CA ALA A 38 -33.06 1.86 -14.97
C ALA A 38 -32.59 0.67 -15.82
N ARG A 39 -32.69 0.76 -17.15
CA ARG A 39 -32.24 -0.27 -18.12
C ARG A 39 -30.81 -0.07 -18.58
N GLU A 40 -30.32 1.18 -18.58
CA GLU A 40 -28.99 1.52 -19.10
C GLU A 40 -27.92 1.64 -18.01
N HIS A 41 -28.29 2.03 -16.79
CA HIS A 41 -27.33 2.39 -15.76
C HIS A 41 -27.49 1.53 -14.51
N ARG A 42 -26.48 0.71 -14.21
CA ARG A 42 -26.44 -0.11 -12.98
C ARG A 42 -26.51 0.74 -11.70
N THR A 43 -26.01 1.96 -11.74
CA THR A 43 -26.04 2.91 -10.62
C THR A 43 -27.45 3.37 -10.25
N TRP A 44 -28.43 3.23 -11.15
CA TRP A 44 -29.83 3.47 -10.83
C TRP A 44 -30.33 2.51 -9.74
N TRP A 45 -29.82 1.27 -9.74
CA TRP A 45 -30.10 0.23 -8.74
C TRP A 45 -29.13 0.23 -7.55
N ALA A 46 -28.41 1.33 -7.32
CA ALA A 46 -27.49 1.44 -6.19
C ALA A 46 -28.25 1.47 -4.85
N ASN A 47 -27.52 1.25 -3.75
CA ASN A 47 -28.05 1.26 -2.39
C ASN A 47 -27.65 2.53 -1.64
N SER A 48 -27.58 3.68 -2.32
CA SER A 48 -27.08 4.93 -1.73
C SER A 48 -28.13 5.62 -0.86
N GLY A 49 -29.43 5.41 -1.15
CA GLY A 49 -30.53 5.98 -0.40
C GLY A 49 -30.56 7.52 -0.39
N GLY A 50 -31.36 8.12 0.50
CA GLY A 50 -31.39 9.57 0.70
C GLY A 50 -32.40 10.28 -0.20
N SER A 51 -31.94 11.18 -1.07
CA SER A 51 -32.82 12.00 -1.95
C SER A 51 -33.44 11.21 -3.12
N LEU A 52 -32.97 9.98 -3.38
CA LEU A 52 -33.43 9.15 -4.48
C LEU A 52 -34.58 8.23 -4.07
N VAL A 53 -35.80 8.70 -4.34
CA VAL A 53 -37.07 8.08 -3.94
C VAL A 53 -37.22 6.60 -4.36
N HIS A 54 -36.64 6.19 -5.50
CA HIS A 54 -36.68 4.81 -5.96
C HIS A 54 -35.83 3.88 -5.09
N GLN A 55 -34.65 4.33 -4.64
CA GLN A 55 -33.75 3.51 -3.84
C GLN A 55 -34.27 3.29 -2.42
N ASN A 56 -34.96 4.30 -1.88
CA ASN A 56 -35.60 4.18 -0.57
C ASN A 56 -36.68 3.08 -0.56
N ALA A 57 -37.33 2.78 -1.70
CA ALA A 57 -38.39 1.79 -1.74
C ALA A 57 -37.94 0.39 -1.29
N TRP A 58 -36.78 -0.09 -1.72
CA TRP A 58 -36.27 -1.38 -1.24
C TRP A 58 -35.52 -1.25 0.09
N LEU A 59 -34.78 -0.17 0.31
CA LEU A 59 -34.03 0.05 1.56
C LEU A 59 -34.97 0.14 2.77
N ASP A 60 -36.08 0.87 2.66
CA ASP A 60 -37.09 1.04 3.72
C ASP A 60 -37.90 -0.25 3.94
N ALA A 61 -38.03 -1.10 2.91
CA ALA A 61 -38.60 -2.45 3.06
C ALA A 61 -37.65 -3.42 3.78
N GLY A 62 -36.42 -2.98 4.10
CA GLY A 62 -35.39 -3.84 4.67
C GLY A 62 -34.70 -4.72 3.62
N TRP A 63 -34.66 -4.29 2.37
CA TRP A 63 -34.02 -4.97 1.23
C TRP A 63 -32.92 -4.11 0.62
N ARG A 64 -31.97 -4.73 -0.08
CA ARG A 64 -30.95 -4.06 -0.89
C ARG A 64 -30.80 -4.76 -2.24
N VAL A 65 -30.37 -4.05 -3.26
CA VAL A 65 -29.96 -4.70 -4.52
C VAL A 65 -28.60 -5.36 -4.30
N GLU A 66 -28.53 -6.68 -4.48
CA GLU A 66 -27.30 -7.46 -4.40
C GLU A 66 -26.60 -7.56 -5.77
N ARG A 67 -27.37 -7.73 -6.85
CA ARG A 67 -26.82 -7.86 -8.20
C ARG A 67 -27.76 -7.26 -9.24
N THR A 68 -27.18 -6.59 -10.23
CA THR A 68 -27.89 -6.01 -11.38
C THR A 68 -27.34 -6.64 -12.66
N ASP A 69 -28.19 -7.37 -13.38
CA ASP A 69 -27.89 -8.01 -14.67
C ASP A 69 -28.80 -7.44 -15.77
N LEU A 70 -28.48 -6.23 -16.22
CA LEU A 70 -29.27 -5.49 -17.22
C LEU A 70 -29.28 -6.17 -18.60
N MET A 71 -28.27 -6.99 -18.93
CA MET A 71 -28.28 -7.73 -20.21
C MET A 71 -29.37 -8.81 -20.25
N ARG A 72 -29.83 -9.25 -19.06
CA ARG A 72 -30.89 -10.24 -18.91
C ARG A 72 -32.16 -9.63 -18.32
N ASP A 73 -32.20 -8.30 -18.16
CA ASP A 73 -33.25 -7.57 -17.47
C ASP A 73 -33.58 -8.14 -16.07
N VAL A 74 -32.57 -8.53 -15.28
CA VAL A 74 -32.78 -9.09 -13.93
C VAL A 74 -32.09 -8.28 -12.84
N ILE A 75 -32.82 -8.00 -11.77
CA ILE A 75 -32.35 -7.36 -10.54
C ILE A 75 -32.55 -8.31 -9.36
N VAL A 76 -31.51 -8.53 -8.59
CA VAL A 76 -31.55 -9.40 -7.41
C VAL A 76 -31.60 -8.53 -6.16
N PHE A 77 -32.74 -8.54 -5.48
CA PHE A 77 -32.91 -7.94 -4.16
C PHE A 77 -32.58 -8.94 -3.06
N ARG A 78 -32.03 -8.48 -1.93
CA ARG A 78 -31.74 -9.28 -0.74
C ARG A 78 -32.14 -8.56 0.56
N ARG A 79 -32.77 -9.27 1.49
CA ARG A 79 -33.17 -8.75 2.81
C ARG A 79 -31.96 -8.49 3.73
N LEU A 80 -32.01 -7.39 4.48
CA LEU A 80 -30.90 -6.84 5.29
C LEU A 80 -30.75 -7.47 6.69
N ARG A 81 -31.82 -8.04 7.28
CA ARG A 81 -31.76 -8.76 8.56
C ARG A 81 -32.68 -9.99 8.55
N ILE A 82 -32.18 -11.11 9.07
CA ILE A 82 -32.97 -12.30 9.41
C ILE A 82 -33.10 -12.28 10.94
N GLY A 83 -34.28 -11.97 11.47
CA GLY A 83 -34.57 -12.13 12.90
C GLY A 83 -35.71 -11.25 13.42
N GLY A 84 -36.90 -11.86 13.58
CA GLY A 84 -38.04 -11.30 14.32
C GLY A 84 -39.41 -11.80 13.83
N THR A 85 -39.76 -13.05 14.19
CA THR A 85 -41.09 -13.70 14.39
C THR A 85 -42.34 -13.11 13.70
N VAL A 86 -43.17 -13.90 13.00
CA VAL A 86 -44.12 -14.86 13.61
C VAL A 86 -44.32 -16.13 12.75
N ALA A 87 -44.45 -17.27 13.44
CA ALA A 87 -45.07 -18.58 13.11
C ALA A 87 -45.44 -18.89 11.64
N GLY A 88 -45.15 -20.06 11.07
CA GLY A 88 -44.75 -21.35 11.59
C GLY A 88 -44.95 -22.41 10.50
N VAL A 89 -44.60 -23.65 10.82
CA VAL A 89 -44.85 -24.86 10.03
C VAL A 89 -43.87 -25.14 8.89
N SER A 90 -42.97 -26.08 9.22
CA SER A 90 -42.58 -27.23 8.38
C SER A 90 -42.00 -26.97 6.98
N ALA A 91 -40.73 -27.31 6.80
CA ALA A 91 -40.41 -28.49 6.00
C ALA A 91 -38.91 -28.74 5.99
N ARG A 92 -38.56 -29.99 6.29
CA ARG A 92 -37.34 -30.63 5.81
C ARG A 92 -37.42 -30.69 4.28
N MET A 93 -36.50 -30.00 3.59
CA MET A 93 -36.02 -30.19 2.20
C MET A 93 -35.36 -28.85 1.83
N ASP A 94 -34.11 -28.70 1.39
CA ASP A 94 -33.14 -29.63 0.87
C ASP A 94 -31.75 -29.04 1.17
N ARG A 95 -30.88 -29.85 1.78
CA ARG A 95 -29.52 -29.46 2.14
C ARG A 95 -28.67 -29.54 0.88
N THR A 96 -28.42 -28.43 0.19
CA THR A 96 -27.15 -28.15 -0.53
C THR A 96 -27.05 -26.75 -1.15
N ALA A 97 -27.70 -25.72 -0.59
CA ALA A 97 -27.24 -24.35 -0.83
C ALA A 97 -25.88 -24.18 -0.13
N LYS A 98 -24.77 -24.35 -0.85
CA LYS A 98 -23.41 -24.18 -0.31
C LYS A 98 -23.34 -22.82 0.36
N ASN A 99 -23.24 -22.84 1.70
CA ASN A 99 -23.10 -21.66 2.54
C ASN A 99 -22.17 -20.64 1.86
N PRO A 100 -22.62 -19.41 1.53
CA PRO A 100 -21.82 -18.40 0.83
C PRO A 100 -20.47 -18.17 1.53
N GLN A 101 -20.46 -18.25 2.86
CA GLN A 101 -19.25 -18.18 3.67
C GLN A 101 -18.28 -19.32 3.35
N LYS A 102 -18.79 -20.57 3.29
CA LYS A 102 -18.00 -21.75 2.91
C LYS A 102 -17.45 -21.66 1.48
N THR A 103 -18.15 -20.96 0.58
CA THR A 103 -17.69 -20.71 -0.78
C THR A 103 -16.60 -19.64 -0.81
N ALA A 104 -16.78 -18.55 -0.05
CA ALA A 104 -15.77 -17.51 0.12
C ALA A 104 -14.50 -18.06 0.80
N GLU A 105 -14.63 -18.89 1.84
CA GLU A 105 -13.54 -19.59 2.50
C GLU A 105 -12.75 -20.47 1.53
N LYS A 106 -13.43 -21.23 0.67
CA LYS A 106 -12.77 -22.03 -0.37
C LYS A 106 -12.03 -21.16 -1.38
N ARG A 107 -12.61 -20.05 -1.82
CA ARG A 107 -11.96 -19.10 -2.72
C ARG A 107 -10.73 -18.46 -2.06
N LEU A 108 -10.88 -17.98 -0.82
CA LEU A 108 -9.77 -17.42 -0.05
C LEU A 108 -8.66 -18.45 0.18
N THR A 109 -9.00 -19.70 0.48
CA THR A 109 -8.01 -20.79 0.63
C THR A 109 -7.22 -20.99 -0.67
N LYS A 110 -7.89 -20.91 -1.82
CA LYS A 110 -7.23 -21.00 -3.13
C LYS A 110 -6.31 -19.79 -3.40
N GLU A 111 -6.78 -18.56 -3.19
CA GLU A 111 -5.96 -17.36 -3.37
C GLU A 111 -4.77 -17.31 -2.40
N MET A 112 -5.01 -17.75 -1.15
CA MET A 112 -3.98 -17.81 -0.12
C MET A 112 -2.86 -18.79 -0.47
N ALA A 113 -3.13 -19.83 -1.26
CA ALA A 113 -2.09 -20.73 -1.75
C ALA A 113 -1.10 -20.00 -2.69
N ALA A 114 -1.56 -19.02 -3.47
CA ALA A 114 -0.70 -18.19 -4.31
C ALA A 114 0.06 -17.13 -3.48
N LEU A 115 -0.63 -16.48 -2.53
CA LEU A 115 -0.01 -15.46 -1.66
C LEU A 115 1.02 -16.01 -0.66
N ARG A 116 0.98 -17.32 -0.39
CA ARG A 116 1.95 -18.02 0.45
C ARG A 116 3.16 -18.55 -0.33
N GLN A 117 3.20 -18.35 -1.65
CA GLN A 117 4.39 -18.68 -2.40
C GLN A 117 5.55 -17.81 -1.90
N PRO A 118 6.78 -18.35 -1.87
CA PRO A 118 7.96 -17.56 -1.52
C PRO A 118 8.05 -16.33 -2.42
N ALA A 119 8.17 -15.15 -1.82
CA ALA A 119 8.48 -13.93 -2.55
C ALA A 119 9.98 -13.69 -2.48
N THR A 120 10.62 -13.43 -3.62
CA THR A 120 12.02 -13.03 -3.66
C THR A 120 12.09 -11.52 -3.85
N VAL A 121 12.67 -10.83 -2.87
CA VAL A 121 12.95 -9.39 -2.94
C VAL A 121 14.46 -9.21 -2.93
N THR A 122 14.99 -8.53 -3.94
CA THR A 122 16.43 -8.31 -4.09
C THR A 122 16.72 -6.84 -4.35
N LEU A 123 17.73 -6.31 -3.66
CA LEU A 123 18.35 -5.03 -4.01
C LEU A 123 19.58 -5.31 -4.86
N ARG A 124 19.65 -4.72 -6.05
CA ARG A 124 20.92 -4.52 -6.76
C ARG A 124 21.31 -3.06 -6.61
N SER A 125 22.55 -2.80 -6.21
CA SER A 125 23.08 -1.45 -6.09
C SER A 125 24.50 -1.34 -6.64
N GLU A 126 24.87 -0.12 -7.01
CA GLU A 126 26.21 0.21 -7.50
C GLU A 126 26.75 1.44 -6.77
N TRP A 127 27.86 1.26 -6.06
CA TRP A 127 28.55 2.34 -5.34
C TRP A 127 29.31 3.23 -6.33
N THR A 128 29.20 4.54 -6.16
CA THR A 128 30.05 5.53 -6.82
C THR A 128 30.99 6.13 -5.78
N THR A 129 32.29 6.10 -6.03
CA THR A 129 33.29 6.67 -5.13
C THR A 129 33.28 8.19 -5.18
N LEU A 130 33.21 8.83 -4.01
CA LEU A 130 33.43 10.27 -3.82
C LEU A 130 34.86 10.57 -3.34
N GLY A 131 35.50 9.58 -2.71
CA GLY A 131 36.88 9.64 -2.23
C GLY A 131 36.99 10.13 -0.79
N ASP A 132 38.24 10.38 -0.37
CA ASP A 132 38.57 10.94 0.93
C ASP A 132 37.86 12.28 1.21
N VAL A 133 37.13 12.33 2.33
CA VAL A 133 36.28 13.47 2.72
C VAL A 133 37.08 14.76 2.98
N GLN A 134 38.32 14.65 3.50
CA GLN A 134 39.18 15.81 3.72
C GLN A 134 39.70 16.36 2.39
N ARG A 135 40.06 15.47 1.45
CA ARG A 135 40.68 15.82 0.17
C ARG A 135 39.68 16.29 -0.88
N THR A 136 38.46 15.77 -0.91
CA THR A 136 37.47 16.10 -1.95
C THR A 136 36.65 17.35 -1.57
N PRO A 137 36.77 18.50 -2.27
CA PRO A 137 36.03 19.76 -2.01
C PRO A 137 34.50 19.57 -2.07
N CYS A 138 33.72 20.22 -1.20
CA CYS A 138 32.25 20.10 -1.23
C CYS A 138 31.63 20.67 -2.51
N SER A 139 32.35 21.58 -3.19
CA SER A 139 31.99 22.11 -4.50
C SER A 139 32.26 21.14 -5.66
N ASN A 140 32.80 19.94 -5.39
CA ASN A 140 33.03 18.94 -6.42
C ASN A 140 31.68 18.42 -6.94
N SER A 141 31.49 18.49 -8.26
CA SER A 141 30.26 18.07 -8.94
C SER A 141 29.96 16.57 -8.85
N ILE A 142 30.94 15.76 -8.44
CA ILE A 142 30.72 14.33 -8.18
C ILE A 142 29.78 14.09 -6.98
N ILE A 143 29.65 15.06 -6.07
CA ILE A 143 28.82 14.96 -4.87
C ILE A 143 27.37 15.32 -5.24
N PRO A 144 26.42 14.37 -5.17
CA PRO A 144 25.02 14.64 -5.52
C PRO A 144 24.35 15.64 -4.56
N GLN A 145 23.47 16.48 -5.09
CA GLN A 145 22.61 17.36 -4.28
C GLN A 145 21.36 16.65 -3.77
N GLU A 146 20.90 15.65 -4.53
CA GLU A 146 19.71 14.82 -4.34
C GLU A 146 19.85 13.81 -3.17
N GLY A 147 18.79 13.04 -2.94
CA GLY A 147 18.77 11.94 -1.99
C GLY A 147 19.64 10.76 -2.42
N GLY A 148 20.12 10.02 -1.43
CA GLY A 148 20.98 8.88 -1.65
C GLY A 148 21.38 8.16 -0.37
N VAL A 149 22.03 7.01 -0.55
CA VAL A 149 22.64 6.25 0.54
C VAL A 149 24.14 6.44 0.49
N VAL A 150 24.72 6.99 1.54
CA VAL A 150 26.14 7.26 1.67
C VAL A 150 26.77 6.19 2.57
N ARG A 151 27.94 5.70 2.19
CA ARG A 151 28.80 4.90 3.07
C ARG A 151 30.04 5.70 3.39
N PHE A 152 30.24 5.96 4.68
CA PHE A 152 31.51 6.42 5.19
C PHE A 152 32.30 5.24 5.74
N ALA A 153 33.58 5.15 5.43
CA ALA A 153 34.46 4.09 5.87
C ALA A 153 35.75 4.67 6.46
N ALA A 154 36.19 4.12 7.58
CA ALA A 154 37.43 4.50 8.25
C ALA A 154 38.11 3.25 8.82
N MET A 155 39.39 3.38 9.15
CA MET A 155 40.13 2.33 9.87
C MET A 155 39.93 2.47 11.37
N GLU A 156 39.68 1.36 12.06
CA GLU A 156 39.76 1.23 13.52
C GLU A 156 40.80 0.15 13.83
N GLY A 157 42.05 0.57 14.05
CA GLY A 157 43.20 -0.35 14.03
C GLY A 157 43.41 -0.92 12.62
N ASP A 158 43.41 -2.24 12.50
CA ASP A 158 43.55 -2.95 11.21
C ASP A 158 42.20 -3.32 10.56
N GLU A 159 41.08 -3.01 11.23
CA GLU A 159 39.73 -3.30 10.73
C GLU A 159 39.09 -2.08 10.07
N VAL A 160 38.23 -2.34 9.07
CA VAL A 160 37.41 -1.30 8.43
C VAL A 160 36.07 -1.21 9.15
N VAL A 161 35.78 -0.02 9.68
CA VAL A 161 34.46 0.33 10.23
C VAL A 161 33.69 1.18 9.23
N THR A 162 32.38 0.95 9.12
CA THR A 162 31.54 1.69 8.17
C THR A 162 30.34 2.34 8.84
N ALA A 163 29.81 3.37 8.21
CA ALA A 163 28.50 3.92 8.54
C ALA A 163 27.67 4.11 7.27
N ILE A 164 26.51 3.47 7.24
CA ILE A 164 25.51 3.62 6.18
C ILE A 164 24.55 4.74 6.59
N VAL A 165 24.41 5.74 5.74
CA VAL A 165 23.60 6.94 6.00
C VAL A 165 22.60 7.12 4.85
N ALA A 166 21.31 6.98 5.14
CA ALA A 166 20.26 7.44 4.24
C ALA A 166 20.05 8.94 4.44
N THR A 167 19.96 9.71 3.37
CA THR A 167 19.68 11.15 3.43
C THR A 167 18.94 11.62 2.19
N LEU A 168 18.09 12.64 2.35
CA LEU A 168 17.45 13.34 1.23
C LEU A 168 18.34 14.43 0.61
N SER A 169 19.55 14.65 1.13
CA SER A 169 20.55 15.49 0.47
C SER A 169 21.96 15.00 0.80
N VAL A 170 22.55 14.27 -0.15
CA VAL A 170 23.91 13.72 -0.03
C VAL A 170 24.92 14.85 0.24
N HIS A 171 24.80 15.96 -0.47
CA HIS A 171 25.68 17.12 -0.28
C HIS A 171 25.64 17.66 1.16
N LYS A 172 24.46 17.79 1.78
CA LYS A 172 24.35 18.25 3.17
C LYS A 172 24.97 17.26 4.16
N ALA A 173 24.74 15.96 3.98
CA ALA A 173 25.34 14.93 4.82
C ALA A 173 26.87 14.92 4.71
N TYR A 174 27.39 14.97 3.48
CA TYR A 174 28.82 15.02 3.20
C TYR A 174 29.48 16.28 3.79
N ARG A 175 28.87 17.46 3.56
CA ARG A 175 29.38 18.73 4.08
C ARG A 175 29.37 18.76 5.61
N SER A 176 28.31 18.24 6.24
CA SER A 176 28.19 18.12 7.69
C SER A 176 29.34 17.32 8.30
N LEU A 177 29.64 16.15 7.74
CA LEU A 177 30.79 15.35 8.18
C LEU A 177 32.10 16.11 8.02
N ARG A 178 32.30 16.76 6.86
CA ARG A 178 33.53 17.48 6.61
C ARG A 178 33.74 18.69 7.52
N MET A 179 32.70 19.47 7.81
CA MET A 179 32.81 20.60 8.74
C MET A 179 33.20 20.10 10.13
N ALA A 180 32.58 19.00 10.58
CA ALA A 180 32.93 18.35 11.84
C ALA A 180 34.39 17.82 11.86
N MET A 181 34.90 17.26 10.75
CA MET A 181 36.33 16.88 10.64
C MET A 181 37.28 18.08 10.77
N LYS A 182 36.85 19.25 10.29
CA LYS A 182 37.63 20.50 10.38
C LYS A 182 37.45 21.24 11.70
N GLY A 183 36.60 20.76 12.60
CA GLY A 183 36.23 21.48 13.83
C GLY A 183 35.50 22.80 13.56
N LEU A 184 34.82 22.91 12.42
CA LEU A 184 34.05 24.10 12.03
C LEU A 184 32.55 23.88 12.28
N ASP A 185 31.82 24.98 12.46
CA ASP A 185 30.37 24.95 12.60
C ASP A 185 29.69 24.44 11.32
N ASP A 186 28.63 23.65 11.50
CA ASP A 186 27.83 23.09 10.41
C ASP A 186 26.54 23.89 10.20
N ASP A 187 26.44 24.57 9.06
CA ASP A 187 25.31 25.39 8.63
C ASP A 187 24.25 24.63 7.83
N THR A 188 24.46 23.34 7.57
CA THR A 188 23.61 22.57 6.65
C THR A 188 22.28 22.11 7.25
N GLY A 189 22.17 22.14 8.58
CA GLY A 189 21.06 21.55 9.34
C GLY A 189 21.12 20.02 9.44
N SER A 190 22.10 19.37 8.80
CA SER A 190 22.36 17.93 8.97
C SER A 190 23.05 17.67 10.30
N ARG A 191 22.78 16.50 10.90
CA ARG A 191 23.45 16.06 12.14
C ARG A 191 24.45 14.94 11.91
N VAL A 192 24.66 14.54 10.65
CA VAL A 192 25.45 13.38 10.25
C VAL A 192 26.87 13.45 10.82
N GLY A 193 27.57 14.58 10.65
CA GLY A 193 28.94 14.71 11.16
C GLY A 193 29.05 14.52 12.67
N THR A 194 28.23 15.24 13.44
CA THR A 194 28.25 15.13 14.91
C THR A 194 27.90 13.74 15.43
N GLU A 195 27.02 13.02 14.74
CA GLU A 195 26.59 11.70 15.17
C GLU A 195 27.55 10.58 14.79
N LEU A 196 28.24 10.71 13.65
CA LEU A 196 29.27 9.75 13.25
C LEU A 196 30.44 9.76 14.24
N PHE A 197 30.94 10.94 14.62
CA PHE A 197 32.03 11.02 15.60
C PHE A 197 31.61 10.58 16.99
N LYS A 198 30.38 10.91 17.43
CA LYS A 198 29.91 10.56 18.79
C LYS A 198 29.48 9.10 18.92
N LYS A 199 28.94 8.48 17.86
CA LYS A 199 28.26 7.17 17.96
C LYS A 199 28.91 6.06 17.13
N ALA A 200 29.58 6.38 16.01
CA ALA A 200 30.24 5.36 15.18
C ALA A 200 31.72 5.13 15.56
N GLY A 201 32.27 5.94 16.47
CA GLY A 201 33.66 5.80 16.93
C GLY A 201 34.70 6.26 15.91
N PHE A 202 34.32 7.08 14.93
CA PHE A 202 35.26 7.63 13.96
C PHE A 202 36.19 8.64 14.62
N ASP A 203 37.45 8.66 14.19
CA ASP A 203 38.41 9.71 14.53
C ASP A 203 38.36 10.80 13.46
N ALA A 204 38.11 12.05 13.87
CA ALA A 204 38.06 13.21 12.97
C ALA A 204 39.40 13.52 12.31
N ALA A 205 40.52 13.11 12.91
CA ALA A 205 41.86 13.28 12.36
C ALA A 205 42.23 12.18 11.36
N ALA A 206 41.57 11.02 11.41
CA ALA A 206 41.84 9.91 10.50
C ALA A 206 41.19 10.11 9.12
N PRO A 207 41.76 9.51 8.05
CA PRO A 207 41.11 9.47 6.74
C PRO A 207 39.75 8.79 6.79
N ILE A 208 38.76 9.39 6.13
CA ILE A 208 37.43 8.82 5.94
C ILE A 208 37.15 8.77 4.44
N GLU A 209 36.97 7.57 3.92
CA GLU A 209 36.53 7.34 2.54
C GLU A 209 35.00 7.43 2.45
N CYS A 210 34.52 7.96 1.32
CA CYS A 210 33.10 8.15 1.09
C CYS A 210 32.67 7.56 -0.27
N ASP A 211 31.65 6.72 -0.23
CA ASP A 211 30.95 6.21 -1.40
C ASP A 211 29.46 6.60 -1.34
N VAL A 212 28.81 6.65 -2.51
CA VAL A 212 27.37 6.93 -2.60
C VAL A 212 26.66 5.98 -3.57
N VAL A 213 25.49 5.51 -3.17
CA VAL A 213 24.46 5.01 -4.08
C VAL A 213 23.52 6.18 -4.35
N LYS A 214 23.58 6.68 -5.58
CA LYS A 214 22.75 7.78 -6.10
C LYS A 214 21.47 7.26 -6.77
N SER A 215 20.53 8.17 -7.02
CA SER A 215 19.37 7.85 -7.84
C SER A 215 19.80 7.26 -9.19
N GLY A 216 19.17 6.15 -9.58
CA GLY A 216 19.56 5.39 -10.77
C GLY A 216 20.65 4.33 -10.58
N ASN A 217 21.31 4.27 -9.42
CA ASN A 217 22.28 3.23 -9.07
C ASN A 217 21.71 2.13 -8.15
N ALA A 218 20.40 2.13 -7.92
CA ALA A 218 19.73 1.13 -7.10
C ALA A 218 18.49 0.60 -7.83
N TRP A 219 18.30 -0.72 -7.79
CA TRP A 219 17.16 -1.41 -8.37
C TRP A 219 16.55 -2.34 -7.32
N LEU A 220 15.24 -2.21 -7.14
CA LEU A 220 14.44 -3.13 -6.33
C LEU A 220 13.79 -4.14 -7.26
N LEU A 221 14.11 -5.42 -7.06
CA LEU A 221 13.59 -6.54 -7.84
C LEU A 221 12.64 -7.38 -6.98
N THR A 222 11.45 -7.65 -7.50
CA THR A 222 10.46 -8.57 -6.93
C THR A 222 10.10 -9.64 -7.95
N ASP A 223 10.36 -10.91 -7.61
CA ASP A 223 10.09 -12.08 -8.46
C ASP A 223 10.58 -11.92 -9.91
N GLY A 224 11.80 -11.38 -10.07
CA GLY A 224 12.45 -11.16 -11.37
C GLY A 224 12.06 -9.89 -12.11
N ARG A 225 11.14 -9.07 -11.58
CA ARG A 225 10.79 -7.77 -12.15
C ARG A 225 11.44 -6.66 -11.34
N GLY A 226 12.24 -5.82 -11.98
CA GLY A 226 12.97 -4.74 -11.34
C GLY A 226 12.48 -3.34 -11.71
N ARG A 227 12.54 -2.41 -10.76
CA ARG A 227 12.47 -0.96 -11.02
C ARG A 227 13.61 -0.24 -10.32
N LYS A 228 13.96 0.95 -10.82
CA LYS A 228 14.88 1.85 -10.11
C LYS A 228 14.26 2.28 -8.79
N ALA A 229 15.05 2.32 -7.73
CA ALA A 229 14.66 2.91 -6.47
C ALA A 229 14.65 4.44 -6.61
N ASN A 230 13.64 5.08 -6.03
CA ASN A 230 13.56 6.53 -5.93
C ASN A 230 14.20 6.98 -4.61
N LEU A 231 15.45 7.47 -4.67
CA LEU A 231 16.18 7.85 -3.45
C LEU A 231 15.82 9.24 -2.92
N ASP A 232 15.01 10.00 -3.66
CA ASP A 232 14.39 11.24 -3.16
C ASP A 232 13.12 10.96 -2.34
N ASP A 233 12.56 9.74 -2.43
CA ASP A 233 11.53 9.28 -1.50
C ASP A 233 12.18 8.71 -0.24
N GLN A 234 11.77 9.23 0.92
CA GLN A 234 12.35 8.85 2.21
C GLN A 234 12.19 7.35 2.51
N SER A 235 11.03 6.77 2.18
CA SER A 235 10.73 5.38 2.52
C SER A 235 11.59 4.42 1.69
N GLU A 236 11.71 4.69 0.39
CA GLU A 236 12.57 3.90 -0.50
C GLU A 236 14.05 4.09 -0.19
N CYS A 237 14.49 5.31 0.09
CA CYS A 237 15.87 5.58 0.49
C CYS A 237 16.23 4.81 1.77
N TYR A 238 15.32 4.78 2.76
CA TYR A 238 15.54 4.07 4.02
C TYR A 238 15.56 2.55 3.82
N LEU A 239 14.68 2.02 2.97
CA LEU A 239 14.70 0.60 2.61
C LEU A 239 16.03 0.19 1.99
N VAL A 240 16.52 0.97 1.01
CA VAL A 240 17.80 0.70 0.35
C VAL A 240 18.94 0.74 1.37
N ALA A 241 18.97 1.74 2.25
CA ALA A 241 20.00 1.83 3.29
C ALA A 241 19.94 0.66 4.30
N GLN A 242 18.75 0.23 4.71
CA GLN A 242 18.58 -0.93 5.59
C GLN A 242 19.12 -2.21 4.94
N LEU A 243 18.83 -2.44 3.66
CA LEU A 243 19.32 -3.62 2.94
C LEU A 243 20.84 -3.60 2.77
N LEU A 244 21.43 -2.43 2.49
CA LEU A 244 22.89 -2.28 2.41
C LEU A 244 23.56 -2.45 3.77
N TYR A 245 22.96 -1.93 4.84
CA TYR A 245 23.43 -2.16 6.21
C TYR A 245 23.40 -3.65 6.58
N LEU A 246 22.31 -4.35 6.28
CA LEU A 246 22.23 -5.80 6.52
C LEU A 246 23.29 -6.56 5.74
N GLN A 247 23.59 -6.15 4.51
CA GLN A 247 24.67 -6.73 3.71
C GLN A 247 26.05 -6.51 4.34
N GLU A 248 26.32 -5.34 4.92
CA GLU A 248 27.56 -5.09 5.67
C GLU A 248 27.66 -6.00 6.91
N VAL A 249 26.58 -6.11 7.68
CA VAL A 249 26.52 -6.99 8.88
C VAL A 249 26.70 -8.46 8.51
N GLN A 250 26.07 -8.94 7.43
CA GLN A 250 26.21 -10.32 6.97
C GLN A 250 27.63 -10.67 6.52
N ASN A 251 28.39 -9.68 6.06
CA ASN A 251 29.81 -9.83 5.73
C ASN A 251 30.73 -9.71 6.96
N GLY A 252 30.17 -9.58 8.16
CA GLY A 252 30.93 -9.46 9.40
C GLY A 252 31.55 -8.08 9.62
N ARG A 253 31.16 -7.04 8.86
CA ARG A 253 31.70 -5.69 9.06
C ARG A 253 31.02 -5.00 10.24
N LYS A 254 31.83 -4.35 11.08
CA LYS A 254 31.35 -3.42 12.11
C LYS A 254 30.78 -2.19 11.41
N THR A 255 29.46 -2.05 11.45
CA THR A 255 28.74 -1.00 10.73
C THR A 255 27.65 -0.35 11.58
N ALA A 256 27.42 0.94 11.36
CA ALA A 256 26.31 1.69 11.95
C ALA A 256 25.32 2.15 10.86
N LEU A 257 24.03 2.24 11.20
CA LEU A 257 22.99 2.73 10.31
C LEU A 257 22.39 4.04 10.83
N TYR A 258 22.29 5.04 9.95
CA TYR A 258 21.67 6.33 10.23
C TYR A 258 20.62 6.65 9.17
N LEU A 259 19.41 6.98 9.60
CA LEU A 259 18.30 7.37 8.74
C LEU A 259 18.01 8.87 8.97
N ARG A 260 18.13 9.69 7.91
CA ARG A 260 18.08 11.17 7.98
C ARG A 260 17.18 11.80 6.95
#